data_AF-A0A3Z9DSS2-F1
#
_entry.id   AF-A0A3Z9DSS2-F1
#
_cell.length_a   1.000
_cell.length_b   1.000
_cell.length_c   1.000
_cell.angle_alpha   90.00
_cell.angle_beta   90.00
_cell.angle_gamma   90.00
#
_symmetry.space_group_name_H-M   'P 1'
#
loop_
_entity.id
_entity.type
_entity.pdbx_description
1 polymer ?
#
loop_
_entity_poly.entity_id
_entity_poly.type
_entity_poly.pdbx_seq_one_letter_code
_entity_poly.pdbx_strand_id
1 'polypeptide(L)' 'MLKQYFEDNGINIKKFAQKHNLDYLSTIRVIKGEYLGKYKAKKNTRAVYEKLLELKIIDEMPKACS' A
#
# COMPACT_ATOMS: atom_id res chain seq x y z
N MET A 1 -1.97 -9.76 6.17
CA MET A 1 -1.59 -8.97 4.98
C MET A 1 -2.27 -7.62 5.06
N LEU A 2 -1.49 -6.54 5.12
CA LEU A 2 -1.85 -5.10 5.16
C LEU A 2 -3.23 -4.68 5.69
N LYS A 3 -4.33 -5.08 5.07
CA LYS A 3 -5.70 -4.85 5.55
C LYS A 3 -5.85 -5.12 7.05
N GLN A 4 -5.48 -6.31 7.52
CA GLN A 4 -5.61 -6.67 8.94
C GLN A 4 -4.78 -5.75 9.84
N TYR A 5 -3.54 -5.42 9.44
CA TYR A 5 -2.69 -4.49 10.17
C TYR A 5 -3.35 -3.11 10.30
N PHE A 6 -3.98 -2.61 9.24
CA PHE A 6 -4.70 -1.32 9.28
C PHE A 6 -5.92 -1.39 10.19
N GLU A 7 -6.66 -2.50 10.18
CA GLU A 7 -7.81 -2.70 11.06
C GLU A 7 -7.40 -2.80 12.54
N ASP A 8 -6.41 -3.63 12.86
CA ASP A 8 -5.91 -3.85 14.23
C ASP A 8 -5.32 -2.57 14.85
N ASN A 9 -4.72 -1.70 14.03
CA ASN A 9 -4.14 -0.44 14.47
C ASN A 9 -5.09 0.76 14.32
N GLY A 10 -6.36 0.55 13.93
CA GLY A 10 -7.34 1.63 13.75
C GLY A 10 -6.95 2.66 12.68
N ILE A 11 -6.12 2.27 11.71
CA ILE A 11 -5.62 3.16 10.67
C ILE A 11 -6.67 3.30 9.57
N ASN A 12 -7.22 4.50 9.43
CA ASN A 12 -8.12 4.81 8.33
C ASN A 12 -7.34 4.96 7.02
N ILE A 13 -7.63 4.10 6.04
CA ILE A 13 -6.94 4.07 4.73
C ILE A 13 -6.99 5.42 4.00
N LYS A 14 -8.14 6.13 4.04
CA LYS A 14 -8.29 7.43 3.38
C LYS A 14 -7.41 8.49 4.03
N LYS A 15 -7.41 8.56 5.36
CA LYS A 15 -6.55 9.48 6.11
C LYS A 15 -5.07 9.15 5.92
N PHE A 16 -4.72 7.86 5.87
CA PHE A 16 -3.36 7.42 5.57
C PHE A 16 -2.89 7.90 4.19
N ALA A 17 -3.71 7.70 3.16
CA ALA A 17 -3.39 8.15 1.80
C ALA A 17 -3.21 9.68 1.74
N GLN A 18 -4.12 10.44 2.36
CA GLN A 18 -4.03 11.90 2.42
C GLN A 18 -2.79 12.38 3.18
N LYS A 19 -2.51 11.80 4.35
CA LYS A 19 -1.36 12.15 5.20
C LYS A 19 -0.02 11.98 4.47
N HIS A 20 0.06 10.99 3.59
CA HIS A 20 1.29 10.65 2.86
C HIS A 20 1.26 11.07 1.39
N ASN A 21 0.28 11.88 0.97
CA ASN A 21 0.12 12.34 -0.41
C ASN A 21 0.12 11.18 -1.44
N LEU A 22 -0.56 10.09 -1.10
CA LEU A 22 -0.70 8.91 -1.93
C LEU A 22 -2.04 8.91 -2.68
N ASP A 23 -2.06 8.30 -3.86
CA ASP A 23 -3.29 8.07 -4.59
C ASP A 23 -4.21 7.12 -3.80
N TYR A 24 -5.43 7.58 -3.51
CA TYR A 24 -6.36 6.86 -2.65
C TYR A 24 -6.76 5.49 -3.22
N LEU A 25 -7.03 5.42 -4.53
CA LEU A 25 -7.46 4.17 -5.17
C LEU A 25 -6.33 3.12 -5.15
N SER A 26 -5.11 3.53 -5.46
CA SER A 26 -3.93 2.66 -5.37
C SER A 26 -3.71 2.19 -3.94
N THR A 27 -3.86 3.09 -2.96
CA THR A 27 -3.68 2.78 -1.53
C THR A 27 -4.69 1.73 -1.06
N ILE A 28 -5.97 1.86 -1.40
CA ILE A 28 -6.99 0.86 -1.08
C ILE A 28 -6.63 -0.50 -1.68
N ARG A 29 -6.32 -0.53 -2.98
CA ARG A 29 -6.05 -1.79 -3.69
C ARG A 29 -4.85 -2.52 -3.11
N VAL A 30 -3.79 -1.79 -2.78
CA VAL A 30 -2.60 -2.36 -2.12
C VAL A 30 -2.97 -2.91 -0.75
N ILE A 31 -3.64 -2.13 0.09
CA ILE A 31 -3.97 -2.55 1.45
C ILE A 31 -4.92 -3.75 1.46
N LYS A 32 -5.92 -3.76 0.57
CA LYS A 32 -6.86 -4.89 0.41
C LYS A 32 -6.26 -6.12 -0.28
N GLY A 33 -5.03 -6.04 -0.79
CA GLY A 33 -4.39 -7.14 -1.51
C GLY A 33 -4.95 -7.39 -2.92
N GLU A 34 -5.64 -6.40 -3.51
CA GLU A 34 -6.28 -6.50 -4.83
C GLU A 34 -5.28 -6.35 -5.99
N TYR A 35 -3.99 -6.18 -5.71
CA TYR A 35 -2.94 -6.20 -6.73
C TYR A 35 -2.50 -7.64 -7.04
N LEU A 36 -3.34 -8.33 -7.81
CA LEU A 36 -3.04 -9.65 -8.37
C LEU A 36 -1.98 -9.47 -9.47
N GLY A 37 -0.87 -10.23 -9.37
CA GLY A 37 0.41 -10.09 -10.10
C GLY A 37 0.40 -10.12 -11.64
N LYS A 38 -0.72 -9.83 -12.30
CA LYS A 38 -0.84 -9.63 -13.75
C LYS A 38 -0.55 -8.20 -14.21
N TYR A 39 -0.43 -7.24 -13.29
CA TYR A 39 -0.21 -5.83 -13.63
C TYR A 39 1.12 -5.34 -13.05
N LYS A 40 2.01 -4.84 -13.90
CA LYS A 40 3.17 -4.04 -13.47
C LYS A 40 2.66 -2.92 -12.55
N ALA A 41 3.25 -2.77 -11.37
CA ALA A 41 2.87 -1.71 -10.46
C ALA A 41 3.04 -0.36 -11.15
N LYS A 42 1.92 0.36 -11.36
CA LYS A 42 1.96 1.73 -11.87
C LYS A 42 2.67 2.62 -10.84
N LYS A 43 3.19 3.78 -11.28
CA LYS A 43 3.90 4.77 -10.43
C LYS A 43 3.26 4.96 -9.05
N ASN A 44 1.93 5.10 -9.01
CA ASN A 44 1.17 5.29 -7.77
C ASN A 44 1.19 4.07 -6.83
N THR A 45 1.11 2.86 -7.37
CA THR A 45 1.16 1.63 -6.58
C THR A 45 2.54 1.41 -5.99
N ARG A 46 3.59 1.68 -6.77
CA ARG A 46 4.96 1.64 -6.28
C ARG A 46 5.17 2.62 -5.12
N ALA A 47 4.69 3.86 -5.25
CA ALA A 47 4.76 4.87 -4.19
C ALA A 47 4.07 4.41 -2.88
N VAL A 48 2.96 3.68 -2.97
CA VAL A 48 2.31 3.11 -1.78
C VAL A 48 3.20 2.06 -1.11
N TYR A 49 3.76 1.11 -1.87
CA TYR A 49 4.65 0.09 -1.30
C TYR A 49 5.94 0.68 -0.72
N GLU A 50 6.54 1.64 -1.41
CA GLU A 50 7.71 2.39 -0.91
C GLU A 50 7.38 3.06 0.43
N LYS A 51 6.19 3.67 0.55
CA LYS A 51 5.79 4.30 1.81
C LYS A 51 5.54 3.29 2.93
N LEU A 52 4.95 2.14 2.61
CA LEU A 52 4.75 1.06 3.56
C LEU A 52 6.09 0.50 4.06
N LEU A 53 7.09 0.39 3.17
CA LEU A 53 8.45 -0.06 3.52
C LEU A 53 9.17 0.99 4.39
N GLU A 54 9.10 2.26 4.01
CA GLU A 54 9.67 3.38 4.79
C GLU A 54 9.12 3.40 6.23
N LEU A 55 7.83 3.14 6.38
CA LEU A 55 7.15 3.07 7.68
C LEU A 55 7.32 1.72 8.40
N LYS A 56 8.08 0.77 7.83
CA LYS A 56 8.30 -0.58 8.36
C LYS A 56 7.00 -1.35 8.62
N ILE A 57 5.97 -1.11 7.80
CA ILE A 57 4.71 -1.87 7.80
C ILE A 57 4.86 -3.16 6.99
N ILE A 58 5.77 -3.16 6.01
CA ILE A 58 6.23 -4.33 5.26
C ILE A 58 7.76 -4.40 5.35
N ASP A 59 8.31 -5.60 5.27
CA ASP A 59 9.76 -5.82 5.38
C ASP A 59 10.48 -5.72 4.02
N GLU A 60 9.77 -6.01 2.93
CA GLU A 60 10.35 -6.01 1.58
C GLU A 60 9.37 -5.50 0.51
N MET A 61 9.93 -5.02 -0.61
CA MET A 61 9.15 -4.63 -1.78
C MET A 61 8.60 -5.88 -2.50
N PRO A 62 7.34 -5.87 -2.94
CA PRO A 62 6.81 -6.96 -3.75
C PRO A 62 7.58 -7.08 -5.07
N LYS A 63 7.83 -8.32 -5.53
CA LYS A 63 8.50 -8.61 -6.82
C LYS A 63 7.87 -7.91 -8.02
N ALA A 64 6.57 -7.61 -7.98
CA ALA A 64 5.86 -6.87 -9.02
C ALA A 64 6.22 -5.37 -9.11
N CYS A 65 6.97 -4.87 -8.12
CA CYS A 65 7.50 -3.51 -8.04
C CYS A 65 9.04 -3.45 -8.15
N SER A 66 9.70 -4.62 -8.20
CA SER A 66 11.15 -4.77 -8.38
C SER A 66 11.58 -4.61 -9.83
#